data_AF-A0A8T5MMD9-F1
#
_entry.id   AF-A0A8T5MMD9-F1
#
_cell.length_a   1.000
_cell.length_b   1.000
_cell.length_c   1.000
_cell.angle_alpha   90.00
_cell.angle_beta   90.00
_cell.angle_gamma   90.00
#
_symmetry.space_group_name_H-M   'P 1'
#
loop_
_entity.id
_entity.type
_entity.pdbx_description
1 polymer ?
#
loop_
_entity_poly.entity_id
_entity_poly.type
_entity_poly.pdbx_seq_one_letter_code
_entity_poly.pdbx_strand_id
1 'polypeptide(L)'
;MKKTKDQKRLEMDTGEKEETVYTATGREKLEEDDEIDTWEEGFMEGAEDDGEQGKCANCGAALLDPDDVVETKLKGKMVWFCSNKCLEEYKDKKKIP
;
A
#
# COMPACT_ATOMS: atom_id res chain seq x y z
N MET A 1 -24.69 42.97 -6.91
CA MET A 1 -24.90 41.77 -7.76
C MET A 1 -24.75 40.55 -6.88
N LYS A 2 -25.77 39.69 -6.77
CA LYS A 2 -25.70 38.45 -5.97
C LYS A 2 -25.21 37.32 -6.88
N LYS A 3 -24.12 36.66 -6.53
CA LYS A 3 -23.60 35.49 -7.27
C LYS A 3 -24.63 34.36 -7.23
N THR A 4 -24.81 33.67 -8.35
CA THR A 4 -25.65 32.48 -8.44
C THR A 4 -25.01 31.29 -7.72
N LYS A 5 -25.84 30.34 -7.26
CA LYS A 5 -25.38 29.11 -6.59
C LYS A 5 -24.35 28.35 -7.44
N ASP A 6 -24.54 28.37 -8.75
CA ASP A 6 -23.65 27.76 -9.74
C ASP A 6 -22.25 28.39 -9.74
N GLN A 7 -22.20 29.72 -9.73
CA GLN A 7 -20.94 30.47 -9.72
C GLN A 7 -20.15 30.22 -8.43
N LYS A 8 -20.84 30.07 -7.29
CA LYS A 8 -20.21 29.75 -6.00
C LYS A 8 -19.64 28.33 -5.97
N ARG A 9 -20.27 27.37 -6.67
CA ARG A 9 -19.77 25.97 -6.75
C ARG A 9 -18.51 25.89 -7.61
N LEU A 10 -18.51 26.58 -8.74
CA LEU A 10 -17.33 26.65 -9.62
C LEU A 10 -16.12 27.24 -8.89
N GLU A 11 -16.30 28.32 -8.13
CA GLU A 11 -15.21 28.95 -7.35
C GLU A 11 -14.64 28.04 -6.24
N MET A 12 -15.43 27.10 -5.71
CA MET A 12 -14.93 26.10 -4.74
C MET A 12 -14.17 24.97 -5.44
N ASP A 13 -14.64 24.54 -6.62
CA ASP A 13 -14.04 23.48 -7.45
C ASP A 13 -12.69 23.90 -8.04
N THR A 14 -12.56 25.16 -8.46
CA THR A 14 -11.32 25.74 -8.99
C THR A 14 -10.31 26.14 -7.91
N GLY A 15 -10.68 26.00 -6.62
CA GLY A 15 -9.84 26.43 -5.49
C GLY A 15 -9.72 27.95 -5.33
N GLU A 16 -10.50 28.74 -6.07
CA GLU A 16 -10.51 30.20 -5.99
C GLU A 16 -11.15 30.70 -4.68
N LYS A 17 -11.89 29.84 -3.98
CA LYS A 17 -12.49 30.14 -2.68
C LYS A 17 -12.51 28.93 -1.75
N GLU A 18 -11.68 29.01 -0.72
CA GLU A 18 -11.63 28.07 0.41
C GLU A 18 -12.79 28.29 1.40
N GLU A 19 -13.58 27.25 1.66
CA GLU A 19 -14.59 27.24 2.71
C GLU A 19 -13.91 26.88 4.04
N THR A 20 -13.72 27.87 4.90
CA THR A 20 -12.98 27.66 6.15
C THR A 20 -13.80 26.83 7.15
N VAL A 21 -13.15 25.84 7.78
CA VAL A 21 -13.70 24.94 8.82
C VAL A 21 -14.29 25.67 10.04
N TYR A 22 -13.89 26.92 10.26
CA TYR A 22 -14.37 27.75 11.38
C TYR A 22 -15.74 28.40 11.13
N THR A 23 -16.39 28.11 10.00
CA THR A 23 -17.77 28.52 9.72
C THR A 23 -18.73 27.36 9.96
N ALA A 24 -19.95 27.66 10.41
CA ALA A 24 -20.95 26.62 10.68
C ALA A 24 -21.20 25.70 9.45
N THR A 25 -21.18 26.28 8.24
CA THR A 25 -21.34 25.52 6.98
C THR A 25 -20.09 24.72 6.60
N GLY A 26 -18.89 25.26 6.84
CA GLY A 26 -17.64 24.53 6.59
C GLY A 26 -17.40 23.37 7.56
N ARG A 27 -18.02 23.41 8.75
CA ARG A 27 -18.00 22.30 9.71
C ARG A 27 -18.97 21.18 9.31
N GLU A 28 -20.19 21.53 8.90
CA GLU A 28 -21.22 20.56 8.47
C GLU A 28 -20.76 19.70 7.28
N LYS A 29 -20.10 20.30 6.28
CA LYS A 29 -19.57 19.54 5.13
C LYS A 29 -18.41 18.60 5.47
N LEU A 30 -17.68 18.87 6.55
CA LEU A 30 -16.57 18.02 6.97
C LEU A 30 -17.07 16.71 7.59
N GLU A 31 -18.32 16.69 8.08
CA GLU A 31 -18.98 15.49 8.60
C GLU A 31 -19.57 14.61 7.47
N GLU A 32 -19.84 15.15 6.28
CA GLU A 32 -20.32 14.37 5.11
C GLU A 32 -19.20 13.73 4.28
N ASP A 33 -17.95 14.22 4.38
CA ASP A 33 -16.77 13.72 3.65
C ASP A 33 -15.92 12.74 4.49
N ASP A 34 -16.45 12.25 5.62
CA ASP A 34 -15.82 11.23 6.49
C ASP A 34 -16.24 9.80 6.08
N GLU A 35 -17.19 9.66 5.15
CA GLU A 35 -17.56 8.38 4.56
C GLU A 35 -16.47 7.93 3.58
N ILE A 36 -15.53 7.13 4.08
CA ILE A 36 -14.52 6.43 3.29
C ILE A 36 -15.24 5.59 2.23
N ASP A 37 -15.05 5.93 0.96
CA ASP A 37 -15.65 5.17 -0.13
C ASP A 37 -14.94 3.80 -0.25
N THR A 38 -15.62 2.78 -0.76
CA THR A 38 -15.14 1.37 -0.71
C THR A 38 -13.78 1.17 -1.42
N TRP A 39 -13.39 2.09 -2.31
CA TRP A 39 -12.08 2.07 -2.96
C TRP A 39 -10.94 2.67 -2.11
N GLU A 40 -11.25 3.55 -1.15
CA GLU A 40 -10.28 4.14 -0.21
C GLU A 40 -9.94 3.18 0.93
N GLU A 41 -10.85 2.27 1.28
CA GLU A 41 -10.61 1.17 2.24
C GLU A 41 -9.42 0.29 1.80
N GLY A 42 -9.29 0.04 0.49
CA GLY A 42 -8.22 -0.78 -0.08
C GLY A 42 -6.81 -0.18 0.05
N PHE A 43 -6.70 1.14 0.28
CA PHE A 43 -5.42 1.81 0.50
C PHE A 43 -4.95 1.69 1.97
N MET A 44 -5.89 1.51 2.91
CA MET A 44 -5.60 1.38 4.34
C MET A 44 -5.20 -0.04 4.74
N GLU A 45 -5.65 -1.05 3.98
CA GLU A 45 -5.37 -2.47 4.27
C GLU A 45 -3.87 -2.80 4.15
N GLY A 46 -3.13 -2.09 3.29
CA GLY A 46 -1.69 -2.32 3.11
C GLY A 46 -1.39 -3.68 2.47
N ALA A 47 -0.42 -3.75 1.57
CA ALA A 47 0.04 -5.02 1.03
C ALA A 47 0.94 -5.73 2.06
N GLU A 48 0.35 -6.31 3.10
CA GLU A 48 1.11 -6.89 4.23
C GLU A 48 1.83 -8.21 3.87
N ASP A 49 1.44 -8.88 2.78
CA ASP A 49 1.93 -10.24 2.45
C ASP A 49 2.76 -10.31 1.14
N ASP A 50 2.48 -9.45 0.15
CA ASP A 50 3.09 -9.55 -1.18
C ASP A 50 4.57 -9.13 -1.20
N GLY A 51 5.00 -8.31 -0.23
CA GLY A 51 6.37 -7.79 -0.14
C GLY A 51 7.41 -8.79 0.36
N GLU A 52 7.01 -9.87 1.04
CA GLU A 52 7.96 -10.86 1.56
C GLU A 52 8.57 -11.74 0.46
N GLN A 53 7.87 -11.83 -0.66
CA GLN A 53 8.30 -12.52 -1.87
C GLN A 53 9.43 -11.77 -2.59
N GLY A 54 9.66 -10.49 -2.31
CA GLY A 54 10.70 -9.70 -2.97
C GLY A 54 12.13 -9.91 -2.45
N LYS A 55 12.37 -10.77 -1.44
CA LYS A 55 13.68 -10.89 -0.75
C LYS A 55 14.14 -12.33 -0.54
N CYS A 56 15.44 -12.56 -0.64
CA CYS A 56 16.07 -13.84 -0.34
C CYS A 56 15.98 -14.17 1.16
N ALA A 57 15.47 -15.34 1.52
CA ALA A 57 15.28 -15.73 2.92
C ALA A 57 16.60 -16.00 3.70
N ASN A 58 17.73 -16.20 3.02
CA ASN A 58 19.03 -16.40 3.66
C ASN A 58 19.80 -15.09 3.89
N CYS A 59 19.94 -14.27 2.83
CA CYS A 59 20.79 -13.07 2.86
C CYS A 59 20.00 -11.75 2.91
N GLY A 60 18.69 -11.78 2.67
CA GLY A 60 17.84 -10.59 2.64
C GLY A 60 17.98 -9.74 1.38
N ALA A 61 18.80 -10.15 0.39
CA ALA A 61 18.94 -9.42 -0.88
C ALA A 61 17.62 -9.40 -1.65
N ALA A 62 17.35 -8.29 -2.34
CA ALA A 62 16.19 -8.16 -3.21
C ALA A 62 16.28 -9.16 -4.39
N LEU A 63 15.16 -9.79 -4.71
CA LEU A 63 14.99 -10.69 -5.84
C LEU A 63 14.46 -9.88 -7.02
N LEU A 64 15.37 -9.37 -7.85
CA LEU A 64 15.04 -8.47 -8.96
C LEU A 64 14.60 -9.23 -10.20
N ASP A 65 15.22 -10.38 -10.46
CA ASP A 65 15.01 -11.19 -11.65
C ASP A 65 14.35 -12.51 -11.28
N PRO A 66 13.10 -12.78 -11.71
CA PRO A 66 12.37 -14.00 -11.34
C PRO A 66 13.04 -15.29 -11.85
N ASP A 67 13.79 -15.24 -12.96
CA ASP A 67 14.51 -16.39 -13.53
C ASP A 67 15.68 -16.87 -12.64
N ASP A 68 16.28 -15.98 -11.86
CA ASP A 68 17.41 -16.30 -10.96
C ASP A 68 16.95 -16.71 -9.55
N VAL A 69 15.63 -16.68 -9.30
CA VAL A 69 15.05 -17.05 -8.01
C VAL A 69 14.92 -18.56 -7.89
N VAL A 70 15.52 -19.11 -6.84
CA VAL A 70 15.29 -20.50 -6.43
C VAL A 70 14.12 -20.54 -5.47
N GLU A 71 12.96 -20.97 -5.97
CA GLU A 71 11.76 -21.22 -5.19
C GLU A 71 11.78 -22.65 -4.60
N THR A 72 11.52 -22.78 -3.31
CA THR A 72 11.43 -24.09 -2.66
C THR A 72 10.45 -24.10 -1.50
N LYS A 73 9.94 -25.29 -1.16
CA LYS A 73 9.04 -25.48 -0.03
C LYS A 73 9.81 -26.02 1.18
N LEU A 74 9.99 -25.20 2.20
CA LEU A 74 10.66 -25.56 3.45
C LEU A 74 9.68 -25.50 4.61
N LYS A 75 9.57 -26.60 5.39
CA LYS A 75 8.63 -26.72 6.53
C LYS A 75 7.18 -26.34 6.19
N GLY A 76 6.75 -26.62 4.96
CA GLY A 76 5.39 -26.33 4.50
C GLY A 76 5.16 -24.92 3.96
N LYS A 77 6.14 -24.01 4.04
CA LYS A 77 6.06 -22.66 3.49
C LYS A 77 6.89 -22.53 2.20
N MET A 78 6.41 -21.76 1.24
CA MET A 78 7.21 -21.37 0.07
C MET A 78 8.24 -20.33 0.50
N VAL A 79 9.49 -20.54 0.09
CA VAL A 79 10.63 -19.71 0.49
C VAL A 79 11.52 -19.51 -0.74
N TRP A 80 11.94 -18.27 -0.97
CA TRP A 80 12.69 -17.87 -2.16
C TRP A 80 14.14 -17.49 -1.81
N PHE A 81 15.05 -17.81 -2.73
CA PHE A 81 16.48 -17.58 -2.57
C PHE A 81 17.09 -17.00 -3.84
N CYS A 82 18.08 -16.13 -3.71
CA CYS A 82 18.80 -15.57 -4.85
C CYS A 82 19.78 -16.54 -5.53
N SER A 83 19.97 -17.74 -4.96
CA SER A 83 20.86 -18.76 -5.53
C SER A 83 20.69 -20.09 -4.78
N ASN A 84 21.07 -21.20 -5.44
CA ASN A 84 21.13 -22.53 -4.79
C ASN A 84 22.06 -22.54 -3.57
N LYS A 85 23.17 -21.79 -3.62
CA LYS A 85 24.08 -21.67 -2.48
C LYS A 85 23.38 -21.10 -1.23
N CYS A 86 22.57 -20.05 -1.40
CA CYS A 86 21.81 -19.47 -0.30
C CYS A 86 20.76 -20.44 0.27
N LEU A 87 20.15 -21.25 -0.59
CA LEU A 87 19.22 -22.30 -0.16
C LEU A 87 19.95 -23.35 0.70
N GLU A 88 21.08 -23.88 0.24
CA GLU A 88 21.84 -24.89 0.97
C GLU A 88 22.33 -24.39 2.33
N GLU A 89 22.89 -23.18 2.38
CA GLU A 89 23.30 -22.55 3.65
C GLU A 89 22.11 -22.35 4.60
N TYR A 90 20.94 -21.99 4.07
CA TYR A 90 19.74 -21.83 4.88
C TYR A 90 19.26 -23.16 5.46
N LYS A 91 19.29 -24.23 4.65
CA LYS A 91 18.95 -25.58 5.09
C LYS A 91 19.88 -26.06 6.19
N ASP A 92 21.19 -25.87 6.04
CA ASP A 92 22.18 -26.25 7.04
C ASP A 92 21.98 -25.50 8.35
N LYS A 93 21.87 -24.15 8.28
CA LYS A 93 21.63 -23.29 9.46
C LYS A 93 20.35 -23.66 10.21
N LYS A 94 19.29 -24.00 9.47
CA LYS A 94 17.96 -24.31 10.05
C LYS A 94 17.76 -25.81 10.29
N LYS A 95 18.77 -26.65 10.00
CA LYS A 95 18.73 -28.12 10.04
C LYS A 95 17.50 -28.69 9.35
N ILE A 96 17.21 -28.18 8.15
CA ILE A 96 16.09 -28.61 7.31
C ILE A 96 16.64 -29.61 6.30
N PRO A 97 16.05 -30.80 6.16
CA PRO A 97 16.48 -31.80 5.19
C PRO A 97 16.33 -31.33 3.72
#